data_AF-A0A7C0VPR7-F1
#
_entry.id   AF-A0A7C0VPR7-F1
#
_cell.length_a   1.000
_cell.length_b   1.000
_cell.length_c   1.000
_cell.angle_alpha   90.00
_cell.angle_beta   90.00
_cell.angle_gamma   90.00
#
_symmetry.space_group_name_H-M   'P 1'
#
loop_
_entity.id
_entity.type
_entity.pdbx_description
1 polymer ?
#
loop_
_entity_poly.entity_id
_entity_poly.type
_entity_poly.pdbx_seq_one_letter_code
_entity_poly.pdbx_strand_id
1 'polypeptide(L)' 'SKGEDMRAALELGTVGVLLASGIIRASDPKAALVDLISGIK' A
#
# COMPACT_ATOMS: atom_id res chain seq x y z
N SER A 1 -2.19 7.78 -4.94
CA SER A 1 -2.87 8.05 -3.66
C SER A 1 -2.45 7.08 -2.56
N LYS A 2 -2.82 5.79 -2.57
CA LYS A 2 -2.51 4.87 -1.44
C LYS A 2 -1.05 4.39 -1.36
N GLY A 3 -0.43 4.08 -2.50
CA GLY A 3 0.99 3.76 -2.55
C GLY A 3 1.88 4.96 -2.23
N GLU A 4 1.43 6.16 -2.60
CA GLU A 4 2.12 7.42 -2.27
C GLU A 4 2.08 7.70 -0.76
N ASP A 5 0.92 7.53 -0.13
CA ASP A 5 0.78 7.71 1.33
C ASP A 5 1.69 6.71 2.09
N MET A 6 1.77 5.47 1.62
CA MET A 6 2.65 4.45 2.19
C MET A 6 4.14 4.81 2.02
N ARG A 7 4.53 5.29 0.83
CA ARG A 7 5.89 5.74 0.54
C ARG A 7 6.29 6.93 1.41
N ALA A 8 5.42 7.92 1.54
CA ALA A 8 5.65 9.09 2.39
C ALA A 8 5.83 8.69 3.86
N ALA A 9 5.02 7.75 4.37
CA ALA A 9 5.18 7.25 5.74
C ALA A 9 6.52 6.53 5.95
N LEU A 10 7.01 5.79 4.96
CA LEU A 10 8.35 5.17 5.02
C LEU A 10 9.46 6.23 4.99
N GLU A 11 9.34 7.24 4.12
CA GLU A 11 10.29 8.37 4.03
C GLU A 11 10.38 9.17 5.34
N LEU A 12 9.28 9.24 6.09
CA LEU A 12 9.23 9.85 7.43
C LEU A 12 9.84 8.97 8.54
N GLY A 13 10.34 7.77 8.22
CA GLY A 13 11.08 6.90 9.15
C GLY A 13 10.22 5.87 9.88
N THR A 14 9.02 5.56 9.38
CA THR A 14 8.22 4.46 9.94
C THR A 14 8.83 3.10 9.60
N VAL A 15 8.70 2.13 10.50
CA VAL A 15 9.16 0.75 10.26
C VAL A 15 8.22 0.01 9.30
N GLY A 16 6.96 0.45 9.20
CA GLY A 16 5.98 -0.14 8.29
C GLY A 16 4.61 0.53 8.39
N VAL A 17 3.73 0.19 7.44
CA VAL A 17 2.38 0.74 7.30
C VAL A 17 1.36 -0.39 7.25
N LEU A 18 0.30 -0.30 8.06
CA LEU A 18 -0.81 -1.25 8.04
C LEU A 18 -1.87 -0.83 7.01
N LEU A 19 -2.20 -1.72 6.08
CA LEU A 19 -3.24 -1.50 5.08
C LEU A 19 -4.43 -2.42 5.35
N ALA A 20 -5.63 -1.85 5.35
CA ALA A 20 -6.88 -2.59 5.56
C ALA A 20 -7.89 -2.31 4.43
N SER A 21 -8.61 -1.18 4.52
CA SER A 21 -9.75 -0.88 3.64
C SER A 21 -9.36 -0.76 2.16
N GLY A 22 -8.14 -0.31 1.86
CA GLY A 22 -7.62 -0.19 0.49
C GLY A 22 -7.42 -1.52 -0.23
N ILE A 23 -7.31 -2.63 0.52
CA ILE A 23 -7.15 -3.98 -0.04
C ILE A 23 -8.45 -4.76 0.09
N ILE A 24 -9.07 -4.78 1.28
CA ILE A 24 -10.26 -5.59 1.55
C ILE A 24 -11.49 -5.14 0.75
N ARG A 25 -11.60 -3.84 0.44
CA ARG A 25 -12.72 -3.30 -0.34
C ARG A 25 -12.43 -3.20 -1.83
N ALA A 26 -11.24 -3.62 -2.29
CA ALA A 26 -10.94 -3.64 -3.70
C ALA A 26 -11.82 -4.69 -4.41
N SER A 27 -12.15 -4.45 -5.67
CA SER A 27 -12.88 -5.41 -6.51
C SER A 27 -12.10 -6.73 -6.67
N ASP A 28 -10.77 -6.63 -6.73
CA ASP A 28 -9.85 -7.76 -6.65
C ASP A 28 -8.76 -7.46 -5.59
N PRO A 29 -8.92 -7.98 -4.36
CA PRO A 29 -7.94 -7.79 -3.28
C PRO A 29 -6.54 -8.29 -3.63
N LYS A 30 -6.42 -9.35 -4.43
CA LYS A 30 -5.12 -9.92 -4.81
C LYS A 30 -4.43 -9.01 -5.80
N ALA A 31 -5.14 -8.54 -6.83
CA ALA A 31 -4.59 -7.59 -7.78
C ALA A 31 -4.18 -6.28 -7.09
N ALA A 32 -5.02 -5.75 -6.19
CA ALA A 32 -4.70 -4.55 -5.42
C ALA A 32 -3.45 -4.70 -4.53
N LEU A 33 -3.28 -5.88 -3.92
CA LEU A 33 -2.06 -6.18 -3.18
C LEU A 33 -0.84 -6.22 -4.10
N VAL A 34 -0.91 -6.97 -5.22
CA VAL A 34 0.20 -7.10 -6.18
C VAL A 34 0.60 -5.75 -6.78
N ASP A 35 -0.37 -4.92 -7.12
CA ASP A 35 -0.14 -3.55 -7.61
C ASP A 35 0.63 -2.72 -6.57
N LEU A 36 0.19 -2.75 -5.31
CA LEU A 36 0.85 -2.05 -4.21
C LEU A 36 2.32 -2.46 -4.04
N ILE A 37 2.63 -3.77 -4.00
CA ILE A 37 4.03 -4.23 -3.85
C ILE A 37 4.86 -4.00 -5.11
N SER A 38 4.25 -3.94 -6.29
CA SER A 38 4.99 -3.67 -7.54
C SER A 38 5.56 -2.26 -7.59
N GLY A 39 4.90 -1.29 -6.92
CA GLY A 39 5.34 0.10 -6.81
C GLY A 39 6.42 0.36 -5.75
N ILE A 40 6.84 -0.67 -4.99
CA ILE A 40 7.84 -0.56 -3.88
C ILE A 40 9.27 -0.88 -4.38
N LYS A 41 9.48 -1.10 -5.69
CA LYS A 41 10.83 -1.24 -6.25
C LYS A 41 11.67 0.02 -6.18
#